data_AF-A0A497KEY1-F1
#
_entry.id   AF-A0A497KEY1-F1
#
_cell.length_a   1.000
_cell.length_b   1.000
_cell.length_c   1.000
_cell.angle_alpha   90.00
_cell.angle_beta   90.00
_cell.angle_gamma   90.00
#
_symmetry.space_group_name_H-M   'P 1'
#
loop_
_entity.id
_entity.type
_entity.pdbx_description
1 polymer ?
#
loop_
_entity_poly.entity_id
_entity_poly.type
_entity_poly.pdbx_seq_one_letter_code
_entity_poly.pdbx_strand_id
1 'polypeptide(L)' 'MSNLESLRFYCRKCKKLVPVYEGYREEKVFPELKPKFNIVTWCCKQCHSPIIEVSELSRRKS' A
#
# COMPACT_ATOMS: atom_id res chain seq x y z
N MET A 1 3.30 9.61 16.57
CA MET A 1 2.31 8.67 16.02
C MET A 1 1.84 9.26 14.71
N SER A 2 2.24 8.68 13.57
CA SER A 2 1.94 9.20 12.23
C SER A 2 0.44 9.10 11.93
N ASN A 3 -0.10 10.15 11.32
CA ASN A 3 -1.51 10.32 10.91
C ASN A 3 -1.96 9.26 9.88
N LEU A 4 -2.13 8.01 10.30
CA LEU A 4 -2.71 6.94 9.47
C LEU A 4 -4.20 7.15 9.21
N GLU A 5 -4.87 8.00 10.01
CA GLU A 5 -6.30 8.27 9.87
C GLU A 5 -6.67 9.04 8.59
N SER A 6 -5.72 9.73 7.97
CA SER A 6 -5.96 10.52 6.75
C SER A 6 -5.66 9.78 5.45
N LEU A 7 -5.13 8.56 5.48
CA LEU A 7 -4.80 7.82 4.26
C LEU A 7 -6.07 7.38 3.52
N ARG A 8 -6.16 7.75 2.24
CA ARG A 8 -7.26 7.39 1.36
C ARG A 8 -6.75 6.86 0.05
N PHE A 9 -7.14 5.64 -0.32
CA PHE A 9 -6.77 5.02 -1.58
C PHE A 9 -7.99 4.71 -2.44
N TYR A 10 -7.76 4.50 -3.73
CA TYR A 10 -8.81 4.09 -4.66
C TYR A 10 -9.14 2.62 -4.44
N CYS A 11 -10.38 2.32 -4.05
CA CYS A 11 -10.85 0.95 -3.95
C CYS A 11 -11.57 0.55 -5.25
N ARG A 12 -11.05 -0.48 -5.94
CA ARG A 12 -11.64 -1.01 -7.17
C ARG A 12 -13.06 -1.54 -7.00
N LYS A 13 -13.41 -2.07 -5.81
CA LYS A 13 -14.77 -2.54 -5.53
C LYS A 13 -15.74 -1.40 -5.23
N CYS A 14 -15.31 -0.40 -4.44
CA CYS A 14 -16.14 0.76 -4.11
C CYS A 14 -16.16 1.84 -5.20
N LYS A 15 -15.25 1.74 -6.18
CA LYS A 15 -15.05 2.68 -7.30
C LYS A 15 -14.86 4.14 -6.86
N LYS A 16 -14.25 4.36 -5.69
CA LYS A 16 -14.02 5.70 -5.11
C LYS A 16 -12.81 5.70 -4.17
N LEU A 17 -12.34 6.91 -3.81
CA LEU A 17 -11.34 7.10 -2.76
C LEU A 17 -11.95 6.84 -1.38
N VAL A 18 -11.39 5.89 -0.64
CA VAL A 18 -11.91 5.42 0.65
C VAL A 18 -10.82 5.46 1.71
N PRO A 19 -11.18 5.69 2.99
CA PRO A 19 -10.22 5.50 4.07
C PRO A 19 -9.77 4.04 4.14
N VAL A 20 -8.50 3.84 4.48
CA VAL A 20 -7.87 2.52 4.55
C VAL A 20 -7.35 2.22 5.95
N TYR A 21 -7.04 0.95 6.18
CA TYR A 21 -6.27 0.49 7.34
C TYR A 21 -5.19 -0.47 6.87
N GLU A 22 -4.11 -0.58 7.66
CA GLU A 22 -3.06 -1.56 7.42
C GLU A 22 -3.61 -2.95 7.76
N GLY A 23 -3.72 -3.82 6.75
CA GLY A 23 -4.20 -5.19 6.93
C GLY A 23 -3.08 -6.17 7.24
N TYR A 24 -1.91 -5.99 6.64
CA TYR A 24 -0.75 -6.83 6.85
C TYR A 24 0.54 -6.07 6.55
N ARG A 25 1.61 -6.41 7.26
CA ARG A 25 2.96 -5.88 7.03
C ARG A 25 3.96 -7.01 7.12
N GLU A 26 4.75 -7.13 6.07
CA GLU A 26 5.91 -8.01 6.01
C GLU A 26 7.17 -7.16 6.09
N GLU A 27 7.99 -7.40 7.10
CA GLU A 27 9.21 -6.64 7.33
C GLU A 27 10.43 -7.36 6.76
N LYS A 28 11.41 -6.59 6.28
CA LYS A 28 12.70 -7.11 5.81
C LYS A 28 12.53 -8.14 4.70
N VAL A 29 11.60 -7.90 3.77
CA VAL A 29 11.47 -8.74 2.58
C VAL A 29 12.74 -8.51 1.76
N PHE A 30 13.59 -9.53 1.66
CA PHE A 30 14.94 -9.48 1.07
C PHE A 30 15.92 -8.57 1.82
N PRO A 31 16.36 -8.93 3.04
CA PRO A 31 17.24 -8.10 3.87
C PRO A 31 18.61 -7.80 3.25
N GLU A 32 19.05 -8.61 2.27
CA GLU A 32 20.27 -8.46 1.50
C GLU A 32 20.20 -7.34 0.45
N LEU A 33 19.00 -6.97 -0.02
CA LEU A 33 18.80 -5.90 -0.98
C LEU A 33 18.83 -4.54 -0.27
N LYS A 34 19.54 -3.57 -0.87
CA LYS A 34 19.61 -2.18 -0.39
C LYS A 34 18.86 -1.27 -1.38
N PRO A 35 17.92 -0.43 -0.93
CA PRO A 35 17.46 -0.27 0.46
C PRO A 35 16.61 -1.44 0.94
N LYS A 36 16.56 -1.65 2.26
CA LYS A 36 15.61 -2.59 2.88
C LYS A 36 14.19 -2.16 2.54
N PHE A 37 13.36 -3.09 2.11
CA PHE A 37 11.95 -2.82 1.83
C PHE A 37 11.04 -3.70 2.69
N ASN A 38 9.91 -3.11 3.04
CA ASN A 38 8.80 -3.78 3.72
C ASN A 38 7.64 -3.80 2.74
N ILE A 39 6.85 -4.87 2.77
CA ILE A 39 5.59 -4.95 2.01
C ILE A 39 4.45 -4.62 2.97
N VAL A 40 3.63 -3.64 2.61
CA VAL A 40 2.46 -3.25 3.40
C VAL A 40 1.21 -3.44 2.55
N THR A 41 0.27 -4.25 3.05
CA THR A 41 -1.05 -4.45 2.44
C THR A 41 -2.05 -3.50 3.09
N TRP A 42 -2.68 -2.68 2.28
CA TRP A 42 -3.75 -1.79 2.71
C TRP A 42 -5.11 -2.38 2.39
N CYS A 43 -6.07 -2.20 3.29
CA CYS A 43 -7.43 -2.69 3.11
C CYS A 43 -8.43 -1.53 3.16
N CYS A 44 -9.46 -1.59 2.32
CA CYS A 44 -10.57 -0.65 2.35
C CYS A 44 -11.37 -0.77 3.67
N LYS A 45 -11.62 0.33 4.39
CA LYS A 45 -12.48 0.29 5.59
C LYS A 45 -13.95 -0.04 5.32
N GLN A 46 -14.44 0.14 4.08
CA GLN A 46 -15.85 -0.05 3.72
C GLN A 46 -16.17 -1.46 3.26
N CYS A 47 -15.31 -2.07 2.45
CA CYS A 47 -15.54 -3.39 1.85
C CYS A 47 -14.48 -4.43 2.22
N HIS A 48 -13.53 -4.05 3.09
CA HIS A 48 -12.44 -4.89 3.63
C HIS A 48 -11.55 -5.56 2.58
N SER A 49 -11.71 -5.22 1.30
CA SER A 49 -10.90 -5.80 0.24
C SER A 49 -9.53 -5.14 0.18
N PRO A 50 -8.47 -5.92 -0.09
CA PRO A 50 -7.13 -5.39 -0.24
C PRO A 50 -7.08 -4.41 -1.41
N ILE A 51 -6.34 -3.34 -1.21
CA ILE A 51 -6.03 -2.33 -2.22
C ILE A 51 -4.61 -2.60 -2.68
N ILE A 52 -4.49 -3.04 -3.93
CA ILE A 52 -3.22 -3.25 -4.60
C ILE A 52 -2.88 -1.97 -5.35
N GLU A 53 -1.86 -1.25 -4.91
CA GLU A 53 -1.27 -0.13 -5.64
C GLU A 53 -0.10 -0.65 -6.46
N VAL A 54 -0.20 -0.58 -7.79
CA VAL A 54 0.96 -0.74 -8.67
C VAL A 54 1.42 0.66 -9.02
N SER A 55 2.36 1.19 -8.24
CA SER A 55 3.10 2.39 -8.62
C SER A 55 4.01 2.00 -9.80
N GLU A 56 3.75 2.57 -10.96
CA GLU A 56 4.47 2.29 -12.21
C GLU A 56 6.00 2.41 -12.01
N LEU A 57 6.74 1.32 -12.17
CA LEU A 57 8.20 1.33 -12.06
C LEU A 57 8.81 1.82 -13.37
N SER A 58 8.81 3.13 -13.62
CA SER A 58 9.51 3.68 -14.78
C SER A 58 11.03 3.60 -14.57
N ARG A 59 11.71 2.77 -15.37
CA ARG A 59 13.17 2.93 -15.58
C ARG A 59 13.37 4.18 -16.43
N ARG A 60 13.93 5.25 -15.85
CA ARG A 60 14.59 6.28 -16.68
C ARG A 60 15.72 5.56 -17.43
N LYS A 61 15.59 5.43 -18.75
CA LYS A 61 16.74 5.13 -19.62
C LYS A 61 17.61 6.39 -19.63
N SER A 62 18.82 6.28 -19.08
CA SER A 62 19.93 7.20 -19.40
C SER A 62 20.33 7.05 -20.86
#